data_AF-A0A1H7NE46-F1
#
_entry.id   AF-A0A1H7NE46-F1
#
_cell.length_a   1.000
_cell.length_b   1.000
_cell.length_c   1.000
_cell.angle_alpha   90.00
_cell.angle_beta   90.00
_cell.angle_gamma   90.00
#
_symmetry.space_group_name_H-M   'P 1'
#
loop_
_entity.id
_entity.type
_entity.pdbx_description
1 polymer ?
#
loop_
_entity_poly.entity_id
_entity_poly.type
_entity_poly.pdbx_seq_one_letter_code
_entity_poly.pdbx_strand_id
1 'polypeptide(L)'
;MSLSPAITHLLLLAREPHWAERLGELLGPRLAARLITAPSWEAASSLLDERPGIVLATPGCRPPAAACNWPLVLLLDHPPLITPRDASDWLASSQLTRDAVQRCLRYACERFSLQQRLQRLAGRDALTGVINRQGFQALLNARLAETGGEGWSLVHLDIDHFHQLNERCGHRGGDSLIQQLAQRLQEALGPGDTLSRLGSDEFAILLDTRGEPQRGERMVQLLLDELSAAFEVDGQPQLLSCSLGLAHGMDGIEADLLLSHAHIALQQARSLSGNSYRIFDARHLDAGRSLADLEADLRRALRRDELELHYQPRLALESGAIIGVEALVRWRHPRRGLLQPQDFIPLAEESGLIIPLGYWVIDRALRDLQWLNGQGHLALHLAVNLSFQQFQDGQLLSTLQRLFRDRGLQPGCFEFELTETAVMRRSSHVLSTMEALQELGVRFSLDDFGTGFSSFQHLATLPISLLKLDKGFVQRMTEHAADRRLVRAMINLAHDLELPVVAEGVENAEQLALLRQFGADQLQGYWICAPQPLTELSAFLRRHALSRSLHAQR
;
A
#
# COMPACT_ATOMS: atom_id res chain seq x y z
N MET A 1 -19.30 49.86 -17.82
CA MET A 1 -18.23 48.96 -17.34
C MET A 1 -18.87 47.69 -16.83
N SER A 2 -18.61 46.56 -17.49
CA SER A 2 -19.14 45.25 -17.12
C SER A 2 -18.37 44.71 -15.92
N LEU A 3 -19.08 44.13 -14.95
CA LEU A 3 -18.47 43.16 -14.03
C LEU A 3 -17.73 42.11 -14.87
N SER A 4 -16.53 41.72 -14.43
CA SER A 4 -15.74 40.68 -15.10
C SER A 4 -16.61 39.43 -15.35
N PRO A 5 -16.55 38.78 -16.52
CA PRO A 5 -17.44 37.68 -16.91
C PRO A 5 -17.33 36.41 -16.03
N ALA A 6 -16.45 36.39 -15.04
CA ALA A 6 -16.12 35.20 -14.24
C ALA A 6 -16.95 35.03 -12.95
N ILE A 7 -17.76 36.01 -12.53
CA ILE A 7 -18.64 35.88 -11.35
C ILE A 7 -20.05 36.37 -11.70
N THR A 8 -21.00 35.45 -11.58
CA THR A 8 -22.38 35.64 -12.06
C THR A 8 -23.34 36.11 -10.97
N HIS A 9 -23.12 35.80 -9.68
CA HIS A 9 -24.05 36.14 -8.59
C HIS A 9 -23.34 36.79 -7.39
N LEU A 10 -24.00 37.73 -6.71
CA LEU A 10 -23.50 38.41 -5.51
C LEU A 10 -24.64 38.59 -4.50
N LEU A 11 -24.35 38.37 -3.20
CA LEU A 11 -25.31 38.51 -2.12
C LEU A 11 -25.02 39.77 -1.28
N LEU A 12 -26.05 40.58 -1.09
CA LEU A 12 -26.09 41.74 -0.20
C LEU A 12 -27.02 41.42 0.97
N LEU A 13 -26.53 41.57 2.20
CA LEU A 13 -27.36 41.44 3.40
C LEU A 13 -27.60 42.79 4.06
N ALA A 14 -28.86 43.20 4.14
CA ALA A 14 -29.29 44.41 4.85
C ALA A 14 -30.36 44.08 5.89
N ARG A 15 -30.23 44.63 7.10
CA ARG A 15 -31.26 44.45 8.16
C ARG A 15 -32.59 45.10 7.80
N GLU A 16 -32.55 46.18 7.03
CA GLU A 16 -33.72 46.98 6.71
C GLU A 16 -34.02 47.05 5.21
N PRO A 17 -35.29 47.10 4.79
CA PRO A 17 -35.68 47.12 3.38
C PRO A 17 -35.27 48.39 2.62
N HIS A 18 -35.03 49.50 3.33
CA HIS A 18 -34.73 50.82 2.73
C HIS A 18 -33.43 50.83 1.91
N TRP A 19 -32.58 49.81 2.09
CA TRP A 19 -31.36 49.61 1.30
C TRP A 19 -31.64 49.33 -0.17
N ALA A 20 -32.79 48.72 -0.51
CA ALA A 20 -33.16 48.39 -1.88
C ALA A 20 -33.30 49.65 -2.75
N GLU A 21 -34.03 50.65 -2.23
CA GLU A 21 -34.28 51.92 -2.92
C GLU A 21 -32.99 52.72 -3.08
N ARG A 22 -32.23 52.90 -1.98
CA ARG A 22 -30.95 53.64 -2.01
C ARG A 22 -29.92 52.99 -2.94
N LEU A 23 -29.83 51.66 -2.97
CA LEU A 23 -28.93 50.95 -3.88
C LEU A 23 -29.39 51.07 -5.34
N GLY A 24 -30.70 51.00 -5.60
CA GLY A 24 -31.26 51.16 -6.94
C GLY A 24 -30.86 52.48 -7.60
N GLU A 25 -30.93 53.59 -6.85
CA GLU A 25 -30.51 54.92 -7.32
C GLU A 25 -29.01 55.01 -7.60
N LEU A 26 -28.20 54.38 -6.73
CA LEU A 26 -26.75 54.47 -6.78
C LEU A 26 -26.12 53.53 -7.82
N LEU A 27 -26.73 52.36 -8.08
CA LEU A 27 -26.17 51.30 -8.94
C LEU A 27 -26.17 51.65 -10.44
N GLY A 28 -26.90 52.66 -10.88
CA GLY A 28 -27.03 52.98 -12.30
C GLY A 28 -27.83 51.91 -13.07
N PRO A 29 -28.37 52.25 -14.25
CA PRO A 29 -29.48 51.50 -14.86
C PRO A 29 -29.15 50.04 -15.20
N ARG A 30 -27.89 49.72 -15.54
CA ARG A 30 -27.49 48.34 -15.91
C ARG A 30 -27.34 47.39 -14.72
N LEU A 31 -26.88 47.88 -13.56
CA LEU A 31 -26.73 47.06 -12.35
C LEU A 31 -28.02 47.06 -11.53
N ALA A 32 -28.76 48.17 -11.53
CA ALA A 32 -30.08 48.25 -10.92
C ALA A 32 -31.07 47.25 -11.55
N ALA A 33 -31.01 47.04 -12.87
CA ALA A 33 -31.81 46.02 -13.57
C ALA A 33 -31.47 44.57 -13.19
N ARG A 34 -30.38 44.36 -12.43
CA ARG A 34 -29.92 43.06 -11.95
C ARG A 34 -30.07 42.90 -10.44
N LEU A 35 -30.58 43.93 -9.74
CA LEU A 35 -30.85 43.88 -8.31
C LEU A 35 -32.19 43.17 -8.07
N ILE A 36 -32.16 42.07 -7.32
CA ILE A 36 -33.33 41.27 -6.98
C ILE A 36 -33.49 41.31 -5.46
N THR A 37 -34.66 41.73 -4.98
CA THR A 37 -35.02 41.65 -3.56
C THR A 37 -35.80 40.36 -3.32
N ALA A 38 -35.26 39.46 -2.49
CA ALA A 38 -35.90 38.19 -2.19
C ALA A 38 -36.31 38.11 -0.70
N PRO A 39 -37.51 37.59 -0.38
CA PRO A 39 -37.99 37.47 1.00
C PRO A 39 -37.42 36.25 1.74
N SER A 40 -36.79 35.31 1.04
CA SER A 40 -36.13 34.11 1.58
C SER A 40 -34.95 33.66 0.71
N TRP A 41 -34.02 32.87 1.25
CA TRP A 41 -32.91 32.29 0.48
C TRP A 41 -33.39 31.31 -0.60
N GLU A 42 -34.42 30.52 -0.32
CA GLU A 42 -35.01 29.59 -1.31
C GLU A 42 -35.57 30.36 -2.51
N ALA A 43 -36.31 31.45 -2.27
CA ALA A 43 -36.80 32.32 -3.33
C ALA A 43 -35.66 33.00 -4.11
N ALA A 44 -34.59 33.40 -3.41
CA ALA A 44 -33.40 33.95 -4.06
C ALA A 44 -32.74 32.90 -4.98
N SER A 45 -32.46 31.69 -4.45
CA SER A 45 -31.79 30.61 -5.17
C SER A 45 -32.53 30.24 -6.46
N SER A 46 -33.86 30.06 -6.40
CA SER A 46 -34.67 29.72 -7.58
C SER A 46 -34.70 30.82 -8.66
N LEU A 47 -34.51 32.09 -8.30
CA LEU A 47 -34.49 33.21 -9.26
C LEU A 47 -33.15 33.37 -9.98
N LEU A 48 -32.10 32.69 -9.52
CA LEU A 48 -30.72 32.91 -9.97
C LEU A 48 -30.16 31.78 -10.82
N ASP A 49 -30.87 30.65 -10.94
CA ASP A 49 -30.49 29.56 -11.86
C ASP A 49 -30.52 30.00 -13.34
N GLU A 50 -31.24 31.07 -13.68
CA GLU A 50 -31.43 31.50 -15.08
C GLU A 50 -30.59 32.72 -15.50
N ARG A 51 -30.19 33.61 -14.57
CA ARG A 51 -29.51 34.88 -14.93
C ARG A 51 -28.57 35.40 -13.84
N PRO A 52 -27.40 35.95 -14.20
CA PRO A 52 -26.46 36.50 -13.25
C PRO A 52 -27.00 37.78 -12.59
N GLY A 53 -27.08 37.84 -11.25
CA GLY A 53 -27.81 38.88 -10.50
C GLY A 53 -27.18 39.28 -9.16
N ILE A 54 -27.55 40.46 -8.67
CA ILE A 54 -27.23 40.94 -7.31
C ILE A 54 -28.46 40.73 -6.45
N VAL A 55 -28.35 39.94 -5.40
CA VAL A 55 -29.45 39.66 -4.48
C VAL A 55 -29.34 40.56 -3.27
N LEU A 56 -30.40 41.25 -2.92
CA LEU A 56 -30.56 41.88 -1.62
C LEU A 56 -31.51 41.05 -0.76
N ALA A 57 -31.02 40.61 0.40
CA ALA A 57 -31.79 39.79 1.34
C ALA A 57 -31.60 40.27 2.79
N THR A 58 -32.50 39.87 3.68
CA THR A 58 -32.40 40.17 5.12
C THR A 58 -31.51 39.12 5.83
N PRO A 59 -30.95 39.42 7.02
CA PRO A 59 -30.11 38.45 7.74
C PRO A 59 -30.82 37.14 8.11
N GLY A 60 -32.16 37.13 8.21
CA GLY A 60 -32.96 35.90 8.38
C GLY A 60 -32.98 35.00 7.13
N CYS A 61 -32.54 35.52 5.98
CA CYS A 61 -32.37 34.81 4.73
C CYS A 61 -30.90 34.46 4.47
N ARG A 62 -30.04 34.49 5.51
CA ARG A 62 -28.63 34.13 5.36
C ARG A 62 -28.55 32.63 5.06
N PRO A 63 -27.93 32.23 3.95
CA PRO A 63 -27.71 30.82 3.67
C PRO A 63 -26.83 30.17 4.76
N PRO A 64 -27.04 28.88 5.07
CA PRO A 64 -26.06 28.10 5.82
C PRO A 64 -24.67 28.27 5.19
N ALA A 65 -23.62 28.40 5.99
CA ALA A 65 -22.26 28.64 5.49
C ALA A 65 -21.79 27.59 4.46
N ALA A 66 -22.36 26.38 4.49
CA ALA A 66 -22.10 25.30 3.55
C ALA A 66 -22.84 25.42 2.20
N ALA A 67 -23.86 26.28 2.08
CA ALA A 67 -24.80 26.29 0.95
C ALA A 67 -24.68 27.51 0.02
N CYS A 68 -23.84 28.51 0.34
CA CYS A 68 -23.69 29.71 -0.49
C CYS A 68 -22.28 29.89 -1.00
N ASN A 69 -22.14 29.77 -2.32
CA ASN A 69 -20.88 29.90 -3.03
C ASN A 69 -20.77 31.26 -3.76
N TRP A 70 -21.30 32.34 -3.17
CA TRP A 70 -21.30 33.68 -3.75
C TRP A 70 -20.53 34.68 -2.87
N PRO A 71 -19.93 35.74 -3.45
CA PRO A 71 -19.41 36.86 -2.67
C PRO A 71 -20.52 37.49 -1.83
N LEU A 72 -20.24 37.70 -0.55
CA LEU A 72 -21.16 38.28 0.43
C LEU A 72 -20.69 39.68 0.85
N VAL A 73 -21.56 40.68 0.71
CA VAL A 73 -21.32 42.03 1.24
C VAL A 73 -22.37 42.37 2.29
N LEU A 74 -21.93 42.83 3.46
CA LEU A 74 -22.82 43.29 4.53
C LEU A 74 -23.13 44.77 4.38
N LEU A 75 -24.41 45.11 4.44
CA LEU A 75 -24.91 46.48 4.45
C LEU A 75 -25.31 46.82 5.88
N LEU A 76 -24.64 47.80 6.46
CA LEU A 76 -24.69 48.12 7.88
C LEU A 76 -25.10 49.59 8.09
N ASP A 77 -25.89 49.87 9.12
CA ASP A 77 -26.28 51.26 9.38
C ASP A 77 -25.09 52.10 9.87
N HIS A 78 -24.17 51.46 10.60
CA HIS A 78 -22.94 52.07 11.12
C HIS A 78 -21.71 51.21 10.80
N PRO A 79 -20.51 51.82 10.67
CA PRO A 79 -19.27 51.06 10.52
C PRO A 79 -19.09 50.06 11.66
N PRO A 80 -18.71 48.81 11.38
CA PRO A 80 -18.57 47.79 12.41
C PRO A 80 -17.32 48.06 13.26
N LEU A 81 -17.42 47.83 14.57
CA LEU A 81 -16.28 47.91 15.51
C LEU A 81 -15.23 46.82 15.25
N ILE A 82 -15.66 45.67 14.72
CA ILE A 82 -14.82 44.52 14.36
C ILE A 82 -15.14 44.16 12.91
N THR A 83 -14.12 44.01 12.07
CA THR A 83 -14.31 43.61 10.68
C THR A 83 -14.98 42.23 10.61
N PRO A 84 -16.10 42.09 9.89
CA PRO A 84 -16.79 40.81 9.74
C PRO A 84 -15.87 39.78 9.07
N ARG A 85 -15.71 38.60 9.68
CA ARG A 85 -14.88 37.51 9.12
C ARG A 85 -15.59 36.72 8.02
N ASP A 86 -16.91 36.69 8.06
CA ASP A 86 -17.74 35.81 7.24
C ASP A 86 -18.22 36.48 5.94
N ALA A 87 -17.82 37.73 5.68
CA ALA A 87 -18.22 38.50 4.52
C ALA A 87 -16.99 38.89 3.70
N SER A 88 -17.16 38.97 2.38
CA SER A 88 -16.13 39.43 1.46
C SER A 88 -15.78 40.90 1.69
N ASP A 89 -16.79 41.72 2.03
CA ASP A 89 -16.65 43.13 2.38
C ASP A 89 -17.90 43.66 3.13
N TRP A 90 -17.90 44.95 3.52
CA TRP A 90 -19.05 45.62 4.12
C TRP A 90 -19.17 47.10 3.66
N LEU A 91 -20.38 47.65 3.72
CA LEU A 91 -20.68 49.06 3.45
C LEU A 91 -21.57 49.65 4.55
N ALA A 92 -21.21 50.84 5.03
CA ALA A 92 -22.00 51.58 6.01
C ALA A 92 -22.94 52.60 5.35
N SER A 93 -24.12 52.82 5.94
CA SER A 93 -25.11 53.80 5.45
C SER A 93 -24.56 55.22 5.33
N SER A 94 -23.65 55.58 6.25
CA SER A 94 -22.98 56.89 6.29
C SER A 94 -21.94 57.10 5.19
N GLN A 95 -21.55 56.03 4.48
CA GLN A 95 -20.47 56.03 3.47
C GLN A 95 -20.99 55.72 2.06
N LEU A 96 -22.32 55.60 1.89
CA LEU A 96 -22.98 55.28 0.64
C LEU A 96 -22.80 56.39 -0.40
N THR A 97 -21.88 56.15 -1.32
CA THR A 97 -21.71 56.91 -2.55
C THR A 97 -21.65 55.93 -3.72
N ARG A 98 -21.97 56.39 -4.94
CA ARG A 98 -21.89 55.56 -6.15
C ARG A 98 -20.52 54.89 -6.30
N ASP A 99 -19.45 55.66 -6.09
CA ASP A 99 -18.08 55.16 -6.18
C ASP A 99 -17.72 54.19 -5.06
N ALA A 100 -18.26 54.37 -3.83
CA ALA A 100 -18.06 53.41 -2.75
C ALA A 100 -18.74 52.07 -3.05
N VAL A 101 -20.00 52.09 -3.52
CA VAL A 101 -20.74 50.87 -3.88
C VAL A 101 -20.04 50.13 -5.02
N GLN A 102 -19.65 50.81 -6.09
CA GLN A 102 -18.96 50.17 -7.21
C GLN A 102 -17.61 49.56 -6.82
N ARG A 103 -16.81 50.27 -6.00
CA ARG A 103 -15.53 49.76 -5.51
C ARG A 103 -15.70 48.53 -4.63
N CYS A 104 -16.65 48.57 -3.69
CA CYS A 104 -16.92 47.45 -2.79
C CYS A 104 -17.39 46.21 -3.57
N LEU A 105 -18.35 46.35 -4.48
CA LEU A 105 -18.82 45.22 -5.30
C LEU A 105 -17.71 44.63 -6.16
N ARG A 106 -16.88 45.48 -6.79
CA ARG A 106 -15.72 45.00 -7.56
C ARG A 106 -14.72 44.27 -6.68
N TYR A 107 -14.37 44.84 -5.52
CA TYR A 107 -13.43 44.24 -4.58
C TYR A 107 -13.94 42.89 -4.05
N ALA A 108 -15.22 42.80 -3.67
CA ALA A 108 -15.84 41.57 -3.21
C ALA A 108 -15.78 40.48 -4.28
N CYS A 109 -16.10 40.81 -5.54
CA CYS A 109 -15.97 39.90 -6.67
C CYS A 109 -14.51 39.49 -6.92
N GLU A 110 -13.58 40.43 -7.01
CA GLU A 110 -12.15 40.13 -7.28
C GLU A 110 -11.55 39.26 -6.17
N ARG A 111 -11.82 39.58 -4.90
CA ARG A 111 -11.39 38.80 -3.74
C ARG A 111 -11.96 37.39 -3.76
N PHE A 112 -13.25 37.25 -4.06
CA PHE A 112 -13.90 35.95 -4.16
C PHE A 112 -13.33 35.11 -5.33
N SER A 113 -13.12 35.74 -6.50
CA SER A 113 -12.48 35.08 -7.66
C SER A 113 -11.07 34.60 -7.32
N LEU A 114 -10.30 35.44 -6.62
CA LEU A 114 -8.94 35.12 -6.22
C LEU A 114 -8.91 34.02 -5.16
N GLN A 115 -9.82 34.02 -4.18
CA GLN A 115 -10.00 32.93 -3.22
C GLN A 115 -10.40 31.62 -3.90
N GLN A 116 -11.35 31.65 -4.84
CA GLN A 116 -11.74 30.49 -5.64
C GLN A 116 -10.58 29.96 -6.49
N ARG A 117 -9.78 30.86 -7.07
CA ARG A 117 -8.61 30.48 -7.86
C ARG A 117 -7.49 29.92 -6.97
N LEU A 118 -7.27 30.49 -5.79
CA LEU A 118 -6.35 29.96 -4.79
C LEU A 118 -6.81 28.59 -4.28
N GLN A 119 -8.10 28.38 -4.02
CA GLN A 119 -8.66 27.08 -3.67
C GLN A 119 -8.49 26.06 -4.80
N ARG A 120 -8.74 26.45 -6.05
CA ARG A 120 -8.49 25.59 -7.22
C ARG A 120 -7.02 25.25 -7.42
N LEU A 121 -6.11 26.18 -7.12
CA LEU A 121 -4.67 25.95 -7.15
C LEU A 121 -4.21 25.09 -5.96
N ALA A 122 -4.82 25.25 -4.78
CA ALA A 122 -4.53 24.47 -3.59
C ALA A 122 -5.05 23.02 -3.66
N GLY A 123 -6.01 22.74 -4.56
CA GLY A 123 -6.59 21.41 -4.76
C GLY A 123 -5.99 20.61 -5.93
N ARG A 124 -4.92 21.09 -6.58
CA ARG A 124 -4.28 20.41 -7.71
C ARG A 124 -2.84 20.01 -7.42
N ASP A 125 -2.42 18.91 -8.02
CA ASP A 125 -1.04 18.44 -8.00
C ASP A 125 -0.20 19.27 -8.98
N ALA A 126 0.97 19.74 -8.52
CA ALA A 126 1.79 20.66 -9.30
C ALA A 126 2.47 19.98 -10.51
N LEU A 127 2.73 18.67 -10.43
CA LEU A 127 3.42 17.94 -11.49
C LEU A 127 2.48 17.47 -12.59
N THR A 128 1.33 16.91 -12.20
CA THR A 128 0.39 16.24 -13.12
C THR A 128 -0.83 17.09 -13.48
N GLY A 129 -1.14 18.12 -12.68
CA GLY A 129 -2.34 18.95 -12.85
C GLY A 129 -3.66 18.28 -12.44
N VAL A 130 -3.64 17.01 -12.02
CA VAL A 130 -4.81 16.32 -11.44
C VAL A 130 -5.15 16.88 -10.07
N ILE A 131 -6.24 16.40 -9.45
CA ILE A 131 -6.59 16.77 -8.08
C ILE A 131 -5.53 16.23 -7.12
N ASN A 132 -5.11 17.01 -6.13
CA ASN A 132 -4.18 16.54 -5.10
C ASN A 132 -4.93 15.90 -3.91
N ARG A 133 -4.19 15.32 -2.96
CA ARG A 133 -4.75 14.69 -1.75
C ARG A 133 -5.79 15.55 -1.04
N GLN A 134 -5.53 16.85 -0.83
CA GLN A 134 -6.45 17.74 -0.13
C GLN A 134 -7.74 17.99 -0.93
N GLY A 135 -7.62 18.23 -2.23
CA GLY A 135 -8.76 18.42 -3.12
C GLY A 135 -9.60 17.14 -3.24
N PHE A 136 -8.95 15.98 -3.26
CA PHE A 136 -9.61 14.69 -3.36
C PHE A 136 -10.44 14.40 -2.11
N GLN A 137 -9.89 14.64 -0.92
CA GLN A 137 -10.62 14.46 0.34
C GLN A 137 -11.90 15.30 0.38
N ALA A 138 -11.82 16.56 -0.05
CA ALA A 138 -12.99 17.45 -0.09
C ALA A 138 -14.03 16.98 -1.11
N LEU A 139 -13.59 16.56 -2.30
CA LEU A 139 -14.45 16.02 -3.35
C LEU A 139 -15.16 14.74 -2.89
N LEU A 140 -14.41 13.79 -2.31
CA LEU A 140 -14.94 12.51 -1.86
C LEU A 140 -16.04 12.72 -0.80
N ASN A 141 -15.78 13.57 0.21
CA ASN A 141 -16.79 13.92 1.20
C ASN A 141 -18.07 14.51 0.58
N ALA A 142 -17.93 15.41 -0.40
CA ALA A 142 -19.07 16.00 -1.09
C ALA A 142 -19.88 14.93 -1.86
N ARG A 143 -19.20 14.03 -2.60
CA ARG A 143 -19.85 12.97 -3.38
C ARG A 143 -20.56 11.93 -2.54
N LEU A 144 -19.96 11.52 -1.42
CA LEU A 144 -20.58 10.57 -0.50
C LEU A 144 -21.79 11.21 0.20
N ALA A 145 -21.72 12.49 0.55
CA ALA A 145 -22.86 13.21 1.14
C ALA A 145 -24.07 13.34 0.17
N GLU A 146 -23.85 13.38 -1.15
CA GLU A 146 -24.91 13.43 -2.16
C GLU A 146 -25.76 12.15 -2.21
N THR A 147 -25.16 10.97 -1.98
CA THR A 147 -25.81 9.67 -2.21
C THR A 147 -25.83 8.75 -0.99
N GLY A 148 -25.39 9.24 0.18
CA GLY A 148 -25.13 8.37 1.33
C GLY A 148 -23.98 7.40 1.09
N GLY A 149 -23.18 7.60 0.04
CA GLY A 149 -22.05 6.75 -0.32
C GLY A 149 -22.37 5.62 -1.29
N GLU A 150 -23.65 5.31 -1.54
CA GLU A 150 -24.04 4.32 -2.55
C GLU A 150 -23.74 4.81 -3.97
N GLY A 151 -23.40 3.86 -4.85
CA GLY A 151 -23.15 4.12 -6.26
C GLY A 151 -21.81 4.80 -6.57
N TRP A 152 -20.88 4.85 -5.62
CA TRP A 152 -19.51 5.24 -5.87
C TRP A 152 -18.57 4.05 -5.65
N SER A 153 -17.50 3.97 -6.43
CA SER A 153 -16.41 3.03 -6.17
C SER A 153 -15.08 3.77 -6.20
N LEU A 154 -14.17 3.39 -5.31
CA LEU A 154 -12.85 4.00 -5.19
C LEU A 154 -11.78 2.98 -5.59
N VAL A 155 -10.91 3.39 -6.51
CA VAL A 155 -9.69 2.65 -6.86
C VAL A 155 -8.49 3.40 -6.28
N HIS A 156 -7.66 2.70 -5.52
CA HIS A 156 -6.35 3.16 -5.09
C HIS A 156 -5.29 2.44 -5.93
N LEU A 157 -4.46 3.20 -6.63
CA LEU A 157 -3.40 2.70 -7.51
C LEU A 157 -2.04 3.12 -6.97
N ASP A 158 -1.06 2.24 -7.10
CA ASP A 158 0.33 2.52 -6.79
C ASP A 158 1.27 1.90 -7.84
N ILE A 159 2.39 2.58 -8.11
CA ILE A 159 3.43 2.09 -9.01
C ILE A 159 4.43 1.24 -8.21
N ASP A 160 4.51 -0.05 -8.53
CA ASP A 160 5.40 -0.95 -7.82
C ASP A 160 6.88 -0.57 -8.06
N HIS A 161 7.65 -0.56 -6.98
CA HIS A 161 9.10 -0.27 -7.01
C HIS A 161 9.49 1.08 -7.65
N PHE A 162 8.63 2.10 -7.59
CA PHE A 162 8.90 3.42 -8.19
C PHE A 162 10.24 4.05 -7.77
N HIS A 163 10.68 3.83 -6.52
CA HIS A 163 12.00 4.26 -6.07
C HIS A 163 13.14 3.68 -6.94
N GLN A 164 13.07 2.40 -7.32
CA GLN A 164 14.10 1.77 -8.17
C GLN A 164 14.08 2.32 -9.60
N LEU A 165 12.89 2.69 -10.10
CA LEU A 165 12.76 3.42 -11.36
C LEU A 165 13.43 4.79 -11.28
N ASN A 166 13.24 5.53 -10.19
CA ASN A 166 13.90 6.81 -9.96
C ASN A 166 15.43 6.68 -9.89
N GLU A 167 15.95 5.64 -9.25
CA GLU A 167 17.40 5.38 -9.22
C GLU A 167 17.97 5.10 -10.62
N ARG A 168 17.20 4.43 -11.48
CA ARG A 168 17.62 4.07 -12.85
C ARG A 168 17.49 5.21 -13.85
N CYS A 169 16.38 5.96 -13.81
CA CYS A 169 16.04 6.99 -14.79
C CYS A 169 16.27 8.42 -14.28
N GLY A 170 16.66 8.57 -13.03
CA GLY A 170 16.73 9.86 -12.33
C GLY A 170 15.33 10.43 -12.03
N HIS A 171 15.28 11.41 -11.13
CA HIS A 171 14.01 12.05 -10.73
C HIS A 171 13.25 12.69 -11.89
N ARG A 172 13.95 13.23 -12.91
CA ARG A 172 13.29 13.78 -14.10
C ARG A 172 12.60 12.71 -14.94
N GLY A 173 13.20 11.52 -15.06
CA GLY A 173 12.58 10.38 -15.73
C GLY A 173 11.36 9.88 -14.97
N GLY A 174 11.45 9.79 -13.65
CA GLY A 174 10.31 9.46 -12.79
C GLY A 174 9.16 10.48 -12.87
N ASP A 175 9.48 11.77 -12.86
CA ASP A 175 8.49 12.83 -13.02
C ASP A 175 7.77 12.72 -14.38
N SER A 176 8.51 12.43 -15.45
CA SER A 176 7.94 12.21 -16.79
C SER A 176 7.03 10.98 -16.82
N LEU A 177 7.42 9.87 -16.17
CA LEU A 177 6.58 8.68 -16.04
C LEU A 177 5.26 9.00 -15.33
N ILE A 178 5.33 9.73 -14.22
CA ILE A 178 4.15 10.13 -13.45
C ILE A 178 3.19 11.00 -14.29
N GLN A 179 3.73 11.92 -15.08
CA GLN A 179 2.93 12.76 -15.99
C GLN A 179 2.25 11.93 -17.08
N GLN A 180 2.99 11.02 -17.73
CA GLN A 180 2.43 10.12 -18.74
C GLN A 180 1.37 9.19 -18.16
N LEU A 181 1.64 8.63 -16.97
CA LEU A 181 0.69 7.80 -16.24
C LEU A 181 -0.60 8.56 -15.95
N ALA A 182 -0.50 9.77 -15.39
CA ALA A 182 -1.66 10.60 -15.09
C ALA A 182 -2.48 10.91 -16.36
N GLN A 183 -1.82 11.21 -17.47
CA GLN A 183 -2.48 11.47 -18.75
C GLN A 183 -3.21 10.21 -19.25
N ARG A 184 -2.55 9.06 -19.26
CA ARG A 184 -3.11 7.80 -19.74
C ARG A 184 -4.31 7.36 -18.90
N LEU A 185 -4.22 7.53 -17.57
CA LEU A 185 -5.34 7.33 -16.67
C LEU A 185 -6.50 8.28 -16.98
N GLN A 186 -6.24 9.58 -17.21
CA GLN A 186 -7.32 10.52 -17.58
C GLN A 186 -8.03 10.14 -18.88
N GLU A 187 -7.30 9.67 -19.88
CA GLU A 187 -7.84 9.28 -21.19
C GLU A 187 -8.75 8.04 -21.09
N ALA A 188 -8.49 7.16 -20.13
CA ALA A 188 -9.30 5.97 -19.85
C ALA A 188 -10.61 6.29 -19.08
N LEU A 189 -10.69 7.43 -18.39
CA LEU A 189 -11.80 7.76 -17.51
C LEU A 189 -13.00 8.37 -18.23
N GLY A 190 -14.20 8.02 -17.76
CA GLY A 190 -15.46 8.50 -18.32
C GLY A 190 -15.97 9.79 -17.69
N PRO A 191 -17.05 10.37 -18.24
CA PRO A 191 -17.71 11.52 -17.64
C PRO A 191 -18.24 11.18 -16.24
N GLY A 192 -17.88 12.00 -15.24
CA GLY A 192 -18.27 11.81 -13.84
C GLY A 192 -17.20 11.14 -12.97
N ASP A 193 -16.23 10.46 -13.57
CA ASP A 193 -15.08 9.92 -12.85
C ASP A 193 -14.10 11.02 -12.46
N THR A 194 -13.25 10.75 -11.48
CA THR A 194 -12.24 11.72 -11.05
C THR A 194 -10.91 11.06 -10.71
N LEU A 195 -9.84 11.55 -11.34
CA LEU A 195 -8.45 11.17 -11.03
C LEU A 195 -7.81 12.15 -10.06
N SER A 196 -7.10 11.61 -9.08
CA SER A 196 -6.31 12.35 -8.10
C SER A 196 -4.97 11.69 -7.85
N ARG A 197 -3.98 12.50 -7.46
CA ARG A 197 -2.67 12.02 -6.99
C ARG A 197 -2.59 12.26 -5.48
N LEU A 198 -2.42 11.17 -4.74
CA LEU A 198 -2.36 11.21 -3.28
C LEU A 198 -0.94 11.42 -2.76
N GLY A 199 0.08 10.98 -3.52
CA GLY A 199 1.47 10.97 -3.09
C GLY A 199 2.43 10.74 -4.26
N SER A 200 3.70 10.47 -3.95
CA SER A 200 4.80 10.28 -4.92
C SER A 200 4.38 9.43 -6.13
N ASP A 201 3.90 8.23 -5.87
CA ASP A 201 3.55 7.17 -6.82
C ASP A 201 2.08 6.70 -6.68
N GLU A 202 1.35 7.29 -5.73
CA GLU A 202 -0.02 6.90 -5.38
C GLU A 202 -1.07 7.75 -6.09
N PHE A 203 -2.06 7.09 -6.68
CA PHE A 203 -3.22 7.68 -7.33
C PHE A 203 -4.53 7.17 -6.74
N ALA A 204 -5.55 8.01 -6.74
CA ALA A 204 -6.92 7.66 -6.39
C ALA A 204 -7.87 8.00 -7.52
N ILE A 205 -8.75 7.07 -7.85
CA ILE A 205 -9.76 7.22 -8.90
C ILE A 205 -11.13 6.98 -8.27
N LEU A 206 -11.97 8.01 -8.29
CA LEU A 206 -13.37 7.88 -7.88
C LEU A 206 -14.22 7.61 -9.13
N LEU A 207 -14.94 6.50 -9.11
CA LEU A 207 -15.77 6.01 -10.20
C LEU A 207 -17.25 6.16 -9.88
N ASP A 208 -18.00 6.76 -10.79
CA ASP A 208 -19.46 6.79 -10.71
C ASP A 208 -20.02 5.44 -11.13
N THR A 209 -20.57 4.68 -10.19
CA THR A 209 -21.19 3.36 -10.42
C THR A 209 -22.71 3.40 -10.20
N ARG A 210 -23.32 4.59 -10.20
CA ARG A 210 -24.78 4.81 -10.06
C ARG A 210 -25.49 4.29 -11.32
N GLY A 211 -25.85 3.02 -11.31
CA GLY A 211 -26.58 2.35 -12.40
C GLY A 211 -25.94 1.06 -12.89
N GLU A 212 -24.66 0.82 -12.57
CA GLU A 212 -23.96 -0.40 -12.94
C GLU A 212 -22.89 -0.75 -11.89
N PRO A 213 -23.23 -1.59 -10.90
CA PRO A 213 -22.32 -1.95 -9.81
C PRO A 213 -21.01 -2.59 -10.28
N GLN A 214 -21.05 -3.40 -11.35
CA GLN A 214 -19.88 -4.09 -11.91
C GLN A 214 -18.95 -3.17 -12.73
N ARG A 215 -19.25 -1.88 -12.81
CA ARG A 215 -18.42 -0.91 -13.54
C ARG A 215 -17.05 -0.73 -12.89
N GLY A 216 -16.95 -0.83 -11.56
CA GLY A 216 -15.68 -0.71 -10.85
C GLY A 216 -14.65 -1.74 -11.32
N GLU A 217 -15.03 -3.01 -11.36
CA GLU A 217 -14.19 -4.14 -11.73
C GLU A 217 -13.76 -4.07 -13.20
N ARG A 218 -14.70 -3.75 -14.11
CA ARG A 218 -14.36 -3.59 -15.53
C ARG A 218 -13.41 -2.41 -15.75
N MET A 219 -13.59 -1.32 -15.03
CA MET A 219 -12.70 -0.18 -15.12
C MET A 219 -11.30 -0.54 -14.61
N VAL A 220 -11.19 -1.25 -13.49
CA VAL A 220 -9.89 -1.71 -12.98
C VAL A 220 -9.18 -2.61 -13.98
N GLN A 221 -9.89 -3.53 -14.64
CA GLN A 221 -9.30 -4.36 -15.68
C GLN A 221 -8.83 -3.53 -16.88
N LEU A 222 -9.64 -2.57 -17.34
CA LEU A 222 -9.28 -1.67 -18.43
C LEU A 222 -8.04 -0.83 -18.09
N LEU A 223 -7.97 -0.32 -16.86
CA LEU A 223 -6.80 0.42 -16.39
C LEU A 223 -5.55 -0.47 -16.36
N LEU A 224 -5.64 -1.71 -15.87
CA LEU A 224 -4.51 -2.64 -15.90
C LEU A 224 -4.00 -2.92 -17.31
N ASP A 225 -4.91 -3.11 -18.27
CA ASP A 225 -4.57 -3.35 -19.68
C ASP A 225 -3.87 -2.12 -20.27
N GLU A 226 -4.37 -0.92 -19.99
CA GLU A 226 -3.81 0.35 -20.47
C GLU A 226 -2.43 0.65 -19.86
N LEU A 227 -2.21 0.23 -18.61
CA LEU A 227 -0.95 0.39 -17.89
C LEU A 227 0.11 -0.65 -18.29
N SER A 228 -0.29 -1.74 -18.96
CA SER A 228 0.64 -2.76 -19.46
C SER A 228 1.48 -2.29 -20.64
N ALA A 229 1.03 -1.24 -21.36
CA ALA A 229 1.79 -0.67 -22.46
C ALA A 229 3.01 0.11 -21.96
N ALA A 230 4.13 0.00 -22.68
CA ALA A 230 5.36 0.68 -22.32
C ALA A 230 5.20 2.21 -22.27
N PHE A 231 5.92 2.84 -21.36
CA PHE A 231 6.07 4.28 -21.23
C PHE A 231 7.41 4.69 -21.84
N GLU A 232 7.49 5.88 -22.43
CA GLU A 232 8.73 6.34 -23.06
C GLU A 232 9.47 7.30 -22.13
N VAL A 233 10.69 6.96 -21.75
CA VAL A 233 11.54 7.82 -20.89
C VAL A 233 12.88 7.97 -21.58
N ASP A 234 13.27 9.21 -21.89
CA ASP A 234 14.51 9.53 -22.60
C ASP A 234 14.71 8.71 -23.90
N GLY A 235 13.62 8.42 -24.62
CA GLY A 235 13.63 7.63 -25.85
C GLY A 235 13.82 6.12 -25.65
N GLN A 236 13.65 5.62 -24.42
CA GLN A 236 13.70 4.18 -24.09
C GLN A 236 12.35 3.70 -23.54
N PRO A 237 11.84 2.54 -23.98
CA PRO A 237 10.62 1.96 -23.44
C PRO A 237 10.84 1.42 -22.02
N GLN A 238 9.97 1.81 -21.09
CA GLN A 238 9.91 1.32 -19.71
C GLN A 238 8.55 0.64 -19.47
N LEU A 239 8.57 -0.57 -18.93
CA LEU A 239 7.36 -1.23 -18.45
C LEU A 239 7.17 -0.89 -16.97
N LEU A 240 5.94 -0.50 -16.62
CA LEU A 240 5.56 -0.26 -15.23
C LEU A 240 4.78 -1.47 -14.70
N SER A 241 5.02 -1.82 -13.46
CA SER A 241 4.13 -2.68 -12.69
C SER A 241 3.29 -1.79 -11.78
N CYS A 242 1.99 -2.02 -11.74
CA CYS A 242 1.07 -1.26 -10.89
C CYS A 242 0.18 -2.23 -10.10
N SER A 243 -0.02 -1.91 -8.82
CA SER A 243 -0.98 -2.58 -7.95
C SER A 243 -2.23 -1.73 -7.77
N LEU A 244 -3.42 -2.32 -7.83
CA LEU A 244 -4.71 -1.63 -7.69
C LEU A 244 -5.58 -2.25 -6.57
N GLY A 245 -6.18 -1.40 -5.74
CA GLY A 245 -7.19 -1.78 -4.75
C GLY A 245 -8.52 -1.11 -5.03
N LEU A 246 -9.59 -1.90 -5.25
CA LEU A 246 -10.95 -1.42 -5.48
C LEU A 246 -11.78 -1.55 -4.20
N ALA A 247 -12.53 -0.52 -3.82
CA ALA A 247 -13.56 -0.60 -2.77
C ALA A 247 -14.86 0.05 -3.23
N HIS A 248 -15.98 -0.60 -2.92
CA HIS A 248 -17.31 -0.06 -3.21
C HIS A 248 -17.82 0.77 -2.03
N GLY A 249 -18.43 1.91 -2.34
CA GLY A 249 -19.19 2.68 -1.38
C GLY A 249 -20.47 1.95 -0.98
N MET A 250 -20.87 2.13 0.28
CA MET A 250 -22.08 1.56 0.87
C MET A 250 -22.80 2.65 1.64
N ASP A 251 -24.09 2.47 1.91
CA ASP A 251 -24.89 3.45 2.63
C ASP A 251 -24.25 3.82 3.99
N GLY A 252 -24.14 5.12 4.24
CA GLY A 252 -23.54 5.71 5.44
C GLY A 252 -22.01 5.62 5.52
N ILE A 253 -21.30 5.19 4.47
CA ILE A 253 -19.83 5.11 4.52
C ILE A 253 -19.16 6.48 4.55
N GLU A 254 -18.20 6.66 5.46
CA GLU A 254 -17.37 7.87 5.53
C GLU A 254 -16.19 7.80 4.56
N ALA A 255 -15.74 8.96 4.10
CA ALA A 255 -14.64 9.09 3.14
C ALA A 255 -13.36 8.37 3.57
N ASP A 256 -12.97 8.55 4.84
CA ASP A 256 -11.76 7.92 5.41
C ASP A 256 -11.85 6.40 5.44
N LEU A 257 -13.06 5.87 5.70
CA LEU A 257 -13.28 4.43 5.73
C LEU A 257 -13.22 3.83 4.31
N LEU A 258 -13.84 4.48 3.32
CA LEU A 258 -13.76 4.05 1.93
C LEU A 258 -12.33 4.09 1.38
N LEU A 259 -11.57 5.14 1.71
CA LEU A 259 -10.13 5.25 1.42
C LEU A 259 -9.33 4.11 2.06
N SER A 260 -9.60 3.82 3.34
CA SER A 260 -8.97 2.72 4.05
C SER A 260 -9.27 1.37 3.40
N HIS A 261 -10.52 1.13 2.99
CA HIS A 261 -10.92 -0.11 2.33
C HIS A 261 -10.16 -0.31 1.01
N ALA A 262 -10.10 0.72 0.17
CA ALA A 262 -9.36 0.67 -1.10
C ALA A 262 -7.85 0.46 -0.85
N HIS A 263 -7.28 1.09 0.18
CA HIS A 263 -5.88 0.89 0.56
C HIS A 263 -5.60 -0.53 1.06
N ILE A 264 -6.48 -1.13 1.86
CA ILE A 264 -6.35 -2.53 2.31
C ILE A 264 -6.33 -3.47 1.09
N ALA A 265 -7.24 -3.27 0.14
CA ALA A 265 -7.25 -4.03 -1.10
C ALA A 265 -5.94 -3.83 -1.90
N LEU A 266 -5.42 -2.60 -1.97
CA LEU A 266 -4.14 -2.31 -2.63
C LEU A 266 -2.97 -3.08 -1.99
N GLN A 267 -2.88 -3.13 -0.66
CA GLN A 267 -1.82 -3.91 0.01
C GLN A 267 -1.95 -5.41 -0.27
N GLN A 268 -3.17 -5.93 -0.34
CA GLN A 268 -3.40 -7.32 -0.74
C GLN A 268 -2.99 -7.55 -2.21
N ALA A 269 -3.16 -6.56 -3.09
CA ALA A 269 -2.72 -6.64 -4.48
C ALA A 269 -1.19 -6.64 -4.57
N ARG A 270 -0.48 -5.79 -3.80
CA ARG A 270 0.99 -5.76 -3.75
C ARG A 270 1.64 -7.07 -3.30
N SER A 271 0.92 -7.91 -2.54
CA SER A 271 1.40 -9.25 -2.16
C SER A 271 1.41 -10.24 -3.33
N LEU A 272 0.75 -9.90 -4.44
CA LEU A 272 0.74 -10.65 -5.68
C LEU A 272 1.80 -10.05 -6.62
N SER A 273 2.52 -10.89 -7.36
CA SER A 273 3.53 -10.42 -8.31
C SER A 273 2.91 -9.82 -9.57
N GLY A 274 3.34 -8.62 -9.96
CA GLY A 274 3.01 -7.97 -11.24
C GLY A 274 1.74 -7.12 -11.24
N ASN A 275 1.29 -6.71 -12.43
CA ASN A 275 0.05 -5.94 -12.66
C ASN A 275 -1.16 -6.70 -12.11
N SER A 276 -1.60 -6.33 -10.91
CA SER A 276 -2.64 -7.05 -10.20
C SER A 276 -3.62 -6.10 -9.51
N TYR A 277 -4.81 -6.63 -9.20
CA TYR A 277 -5.76 -5.90 -8.39
C TYR A 277 -6.46 -6.80 -7.38
N ARG A 278 -7.01 -6.16 -6.34
CA ARG A 278 -7.93 -6.79 -5.39
C ARG A 278 -9.13 -5.91 -5.18
N ILE A 279 -10.25 -6.57 -4.87
CA ILE A 279 -11.49 -5.92 -4.46
C ILE A 279 -11.60 -6.10 -2.95
N PHE A 280 -11.86 -5.01 -2.26
CA PHE A 280 -12.16 -5.01 -0.85
C PHE A 280 -13.46 -5.76 -0.60
N ASP A 281 -13.40 -6.80 0.22
CA ASP A 281 -14.57 -7.55 0.67
C ASP A 281 -14.59 -7.60 2.20
N ALA A 282 -15.68 -7.07 2.75
CA ALA A 282 -15.92 -6.98 4.18
C ALA A 282 -15.96 -8.35 4.88
N ARG A 283 -16.18 -9.46 4.19
CA ARG A 283 -16.09 -10.80 4.77
C ARG A 283 -14.64 -11.20 5.09
N HIS A 284 -13.67 -10.49 4.53
CA HIS A 284 -12.26 -10.56 4.89
C HIS A 284 -11.86 -9.51 5.97
N LEU A 285 -12.81 -8.70 6.49
CA LEU A 285 -12.61 -7.74 7.60
C LEU A 285 -12.47 -8.37 8.99
N ASP A 286 -12.45 -9.69 9.18
CA ASP A 286 -12.00 -10.26 10.47
C ASP A 286 -10.51 -9.89 10.76
N ALA A 287 -9.84 -9.27 9.79
CA ALA A 287 -8.57 -8.54 9.93
C ALA A 287 -8.71 -7.05 10.34
N GLY A 288 -9.91 -6.57 10.69
CA GLY A 288 -10.28 -5.16 10.93
C GLY A 288 -9.99 -4.61 12.33
N ARG A 289 -8.76 -4.79 12.81
CA ARG A 289 -8.16 -3.88 13.79
C ARG A 289 -7.16 -3.01 13.04
N SER A 290 -7.00 -1.73 13.45
CA SER A 290 -6.02 -0.83 12.85
C SER A 290 -4.63 -1.49 12.77
N LEU A 291 -3.82 -1.17 11.77
CA LEU A 291 -2.42 -1.62 11.71
C LEU A 291 -1.70 -1.34 13.04
N ALA A 292 -2.05 -0.23 13.69
CA ALA A 292 -1.55 0.17 15.01
C ALA A 292 -2.00 -0.76 16.16
N ASP A 293 -3.21 -1.32 16.09
CA ASP A 293 -3.68 -2.29 17.07
C ASP A 293 -2.99 -3.64 16.89
N LEU A 294 -2.80 -4.07 15.64
CA LEU A 294 -2.05 -5.29 15.34
C LEU A 294 -0.59 -5.16 15.78
N GLU A 295 0.00 -3.97 15.63
CA GLU A 295 1.34 -3.67 16.15
C GLU A 295 1.38 -3.76 17.68
N ALA A 296 0.40 -3.14 18.36
CA ALA A 296 0.30 -3.19 19.81
C ALA A 296 0.08 -4.63 20.33
N ASP A 297 -0.72 -5.42 19.61
CA ASP A 297 -0.96 -6.83 19.89
C ASP A 297 0.31 -7.65 19.64
N LEU A 298 1.09 -7.40 18.57
CA LEU A 298 2.37 -8.08 18.30
C LEU A 298 3.42 -7.76 19.39
N ARG A 299 3.52 -6.50 19.81
CA ARG A 299 4.37 -6.11 20.96
C ARG A 299 3.98 -6.87 22.22
N ARG A 300 2.69 -7.15 22.42
CA ARG A 300 2.19 -7.90 23.57
C ARG A 300 2.49 -9.39 23.42
N ALA A 301 2.32 -9.93 22.22
CA ALA A 301 2.61 -11.31 21.88
C ALA A 301 4.08 -11.66 22.12
N LEU A 302 5.02 -10.77 21.81
CA LEU A 302 6.45 -10.96 22.11
C LEU A 302 6.77 -11.13 23.61
N ARG A 303 5.90 -10.62 24.49
CA ARG A 303 6.04 -10.74 25.96
C ARG A 303 5.16 -11.84 26.56
N ARG A 304 4.38 -12.54 25.74
CA ARG A 304 3.45 -13.60 26.16
C ARG A 304 3.74 -14.87 25.38
N ASP A 305 3.17 -15.98 25.80
CA ASP A 305 3.28 -17.26 25.08
C ASP A 305 2.26 -17.35 23.92
N GLU A 306 2.15 -16.29 23.11
CA GLU A 306 1.23 -16.20 21.97
C GLU A 306 1.93 -16.53 20.63
N LEU A 307 3.26 -16.50 20.59
CA LEU A 307 4.06 -16.90 19.43
C LEU A 307 4.51 -18.35 19.57
N GLU A 308 4.52 -19.09 18.47
CA GLU A 308 5.04 -20.45 18.41
C GLU A 308 5.82 -20.69 17.11
N LEU A 309 6.61 -21.77 17.09
CA LEU A 309 7.32 -22.21 15.88
C LEU A 309 6.69 -23.51 15.37
N HIS A 310 6.38 -23.52 14.08
CA HIS A 310 6.10 -24.72 13.33
C HIS A 310 7.36 -25.07 12.54
N TYR A 311 7.55 -26.35 12.25
CA TYR A 311 8.75 -26.86 11.64
C TYR A 311 8.40 -27.66 10.39
N GLN A 312 9.10 -27.38 9.30
CA GLN A 312 8.95 -28.12 8.07
C GLN A 312 10.23 -28.92 7.75
N PRO A 313 10.16 -30.25 7.59
CA PRO A 313 11.34 -31.07 7.32
C PRO A 313 11.83 -30.96 5.88
N ARG A 314 13.15 -31.00 5.72
CA ARG A 314 13.87 -31.05 4.44
C ARG A 314 14.47 -32.44 4.21
N LEU A 315 14.17 -33.01 3.05
CA LEU A 315 14.56 -34.37 2.69
C LEU A 315 15.68 -34.35 1.65
N ALA A 316 16.76 -35.08 1.91
CA ALA A 316 17.81 -35.34 0.93
C ALA A 316 17.34 -36.36 -0.11
N LEU A 317 17.42 -36.01 -1.38
CA LEU A 317 16.89 -36.81 -2.48
C LEU A 317 17.60 -38.15 -2.67
N GLU A 318 18.92 -38.15 -2.54
CA GLU A 318 19.77 -39.33 -2.73
C GLU A 318 19.51 -40.38 -1.63
N SER A 319 19.60 -39.96 -0.36
CA SER A 319 19.48 -40.89 0.77
C SER A 319 18.02 -41.12 1.19
N GLY A 320 17.12 -40.21 0.85
CA GLY A 320 15.77 -40.15 1.42
C GLY A 320 15.75 -39.79 2.91
N ALA A 321 16.85 -39.28 3.48
CA ALA A 321 16.93 -38.89 4.88
C ALA A 321 16.36 -37.48 5.11
N ILE A 322 15.79 -37.24 6.29
CA ILE A 322 15.56 -35.87 6.75
C ILE A 322 16.89 -35.33 7.28
N ILE A 323 17.38 -34.25 6.68
CA ILE A 323 18.70 -33.66 6.97
C ILE A 323 18.58 -32.27 7.60
N GLY A 324 17.42 -31.64 7.50
CA GLY A 324 17.19 -30.35 8.13
C GLY A 324 15.71 -30.08 8.36
N VAL A 325 15.44 -28.99 9.06
CA VAL A 325 14.12 -28.47 9.35
C VAL A 325 14.16 -26.95 9.25
N GLU A 326 13.14 -26.36 8.65
CA GLU A 326 12.95 -24.91 8.65
C GLU A 326 12.00 -24.52 9.78
N ALA A 327 12.38 -23.52 10.57
CA ALA A 327 11.56 -22.94 11.62
C ALA A 327 10.71 -21.78 11.07
N LEU A 328 9.40 -21.98 11.11
CA LEU A 328 8.40 -21.08 10.59
C LEU A 328 7.57 -20.51 11.73
N VAL A 329 7.68 -19.20 11.95
CA VAL A 329 6.95 -18.53 13.03
C VAL A 329 5.45 -18.54 12.78
N ARG A 330 4.66 -18.71 13.84
CA ARG A 330 3.21 -18.60 13.85
C ARG A 330 2.78 -17.77 15.03
N TRP A 331 1.68 -17.05 14.86
CA TRP A 331 1.12 -16.24 15.93
C TRP A 331 -0.29 -16.71 16.28
N ARG A 332 -0.46 -17.28 17.47
CA ARG A 332 -1.77 -17.62 18.04
C ARG A 332 -2.44 -16.36 18.58
N HIS A 333 -3.02 -15.58 17.67
CA HIS A 333 -3.73 -14.37 18.01
C HIS A 333 -5.04 -14.70 18.75
N PRO A 334 -5.32 -14.11 19.93
CA PRO A 334 -6.50 -14.44 20.75
C PRO A 334 -7.85 -14.30 20.05
N ARG A 335 -7.93 -13.45 19.00
CA ARG A 335 -9.16 -13.20 18.24
C ARG A 335 -9.12 -13.67 16.80
N ARG A 336 -7.93 -13.77 16.19
CA ARG A 336 -7.77 -14.06 14.75
C ARG A 336 -7.34 -15.51 14.50
N GLY A 337 -7.20 -16.30 15.55
CA GLY A 337 -6.68 -17.65 15.43
C GLY A 337 -5.19 -17.67 15.10
N LEU A 338 -4.78 -18.66 14.32
CA LEU A 338 -3.38 -18.86 13.95
C LEU A 338 -3.02 -18.03 12.72
N LEU A 339 -2.28 -16.94 12.92
CA LEU A 339 -1.76 -16.09 11.85
C LEU A 339 -0.46 -16.66 11.28
N GLN A 340 -0.32 -16.55 9.95
CA GLN A 340 0.85 -16.97 9.18
C GLN A 340 1.87 -15.81 9.09
N PRO A 341 3.15 -16.08 8.80
CA PRO A 341 4.19 -15.05 8.70
C PRO A 341 3.80 -13.88 7.78
N GLN A 342 3.21 -14.18 6.62
CA GLN A 342 2.75 -13.19 5.65
C GLN A 342 1.74 -12.16 6.22
N ASP A 343 1.03 -12.51 7.30
CA ASP A 343 0.00 -11.65 7.89
C ASP A 343 0.59 -10.61 8.88
N PHE A 344 1.81 -10.79 9.37
CA PHE A 344 2.38 -9.94 10.41
C PHE A 344 3.88 -9.60 10.28
N ILE A 345 4.65 -10.31 9.45
CA ILE A 345 6.07 -9.97 9.20
C ILE A 345 6.23 -8.61 8.52
N PRO A 346 5.46 -8.22 7.49
CA PRO A 346 5.57 -6.88 6.88
C PRO A 346 5.37 -5.77 7.93
N LEU A 347 4.36 -5.93 8.79
CA LEU A 347 4.12 -5.01 9.91
C LEU A 347 5.30 -4.98 10.90
N ALA A 348 5.90 -6.13 11.21
CA ALA A 348 7.04 -6.20 12.10
C ALA A 348 8.26 -5.46 11.51
N GLU A 349 8.45 -5.50 10.19
CA GLU A 349 9.52 -4.77 9.51
C GLU A 349 9.25 -3.25 9.49
N GLU A 350 8.03 -2.83 9.18
CA GLU A 350 7.67 -1.40 9.17
C GLU A 350 7.76 -0.75 10.55
N SER A 351 7.39 -1.49 11.60
CA SER A 351 7.40 -1.02 13.00
C SER A 351 8.73 -1.23 13.72
N GLY A 352 9.71 -1.89 13.09
CA GLY A 352 11.00 -2.28 13.70
C GLY A 352 10.90 -3.42 14.73
N LEU A 353 9.73 -4.03 14.91
CA LEU A 353 9.53 -5.20 15.77
C LEU A 353 10.15 -6.49 15.21
N ILE A 354 10.61 -6.48 13.95
CA ILE A 354 11.31 -7.60 13.34
C ILE A 354 12.60 -7.98 14.09
N ILE A 355 13.28 -7.00 14.70
CA ILE A 355 14.49 -7.24 15.50
C ILE A 355 14.17 -8.07 16.75
N PRO A 356 13.30 -7.61 17.69
CA PRO A 356 12.96 -8.40 18.86
C PRO A 356 12.24 -9.72 18.52
N LEU A 357 11.42 -9.75 17.46
CA LEU A 357 10.81 -10.99 16.97
C LEU A 357 11.86 -11.99 16.51
N GLY A 358 12.82 -11.55 15.73
CA GLY A 358 13.89 -12.39 15.24
C GLY A 358 14.73 -13.01 16.34
N TYR A 359 15.10 -12.24 17.38
CA TYR A 359 15.78 -12.80 18.55
C TYR A 359 14.94 -13.81 19.30
N TRP A 360 13.63 -13.57 19.42
CA TRP A 360 12.71 -14.53 20.02
C TRP A 360 12.66 -15.83 19.21
N VAL A 361 12.58 -15.75 17.88
CA VAL A 361 12.58 -16.91 16.97
C VAL A 361 13.89 -17.69 17.10
N ILE A 362 15.04 -17.02 17.02
CA ILE A 362 16.37 -17.66 17.14
C ILE A 362 16.50 -18.38 18.48
N ASP A 363 16.20 -17.69 19.59
CA ASP A 363 16.31 -18.27 20.93
C ASP A 363 15.40 -19.49 21.08
N ARG A 364 14.13 -19.39 20.62
CA ARG A 364 13.16 -20.49 20.65
C ARG A 364 13.61 -21.67 19.79
N ALA A 365 14.05 -21.41 18.56
CA ALA A 365 14.47 -22.43 17.62
C ALA A 365 15.69 -23.19 18.16
N LEU A 366 16.66 -22.50 18.75
CA LEU A 366 17.80 -23.14 19.42
C LEU A 366 17.38 -23.96 20.65
N ARG A 367 16.35 -23.56 21.42
CA ARG A 367 15.80 -24.41 22.50
C ARG A 367 15.23 -25.71 21.94
N ASP A 368 14.44 -25.58 20.89
CA ASP A 368 13.73 -26.69 20.28
C ASP A 368 14.73 -27.66 19.61
N LEU A 369 15.81 -27.15 19.00
CA LEU A 369 16.91 -27.97 18.49
C LEU A 369 17.67 -28.71 19.60
N GLN A 370 17.97 -28.04 20.71
CA GLN A 370 18.57 -28.69 21.89
C GLN A 370 17.69 -29.83 22.40
N TRP A 371 16.37 -29.63 22.44
CA TRP A 371 15.42 -30.66 22.82
C TRP A 371 15.39 -31.82 21.83
N LEU A 372 15.39 -31.57 20.52
CA LEU A 372 15.46 -32.59 19.47
C LEU A 372 16.76 -33.42 19.56
N ASN A 373 17.90 -32.77 19.82
CA ASN A 373 19.18 -33.44 20.06
C ASN A 373 19.09 -34.38 21.27
N GLY A 374 18.45 -33.94 22.36
CA GLY A 374 18.19 -34.78 23.54
C GLY A 374 17.26 -35.97 23.27
N GLN A 375 16.42 -35.91 22.22
CA GLN A 375 15.59 -37.02 21.74
C GLN A 375 16.34 -37.95 20.76
N GLY A 376 17.62 -37.68 20.46
CA GLY A 376 18.47 -38.51 19.59
C GLY A 376 18.58 -38.01 18.14
N HIS A 377 18.03 -36.84 17.80
CA HIS A 377 18.10 -36.27 16.45
C HIS A 377 19.33 -35.38 16.24
N LEU A 378 20.54 -35.95 16.38
CA LEU A 378 21.81 -35.21 16.54
C LEU A 378 22.37 -34.52 15.28
N ALA A 379 21.77 -34.71 14.09
CA ALA A 379 22.34 -34.30 12.81
C ALA A 379 21.42 -33.41 11.97
N LEU A 380 20.44 -32.74 12.58
CA LEU A 380 19.52 -31.85 11.88
C LEU A 380 20.09 -30.43 11.74
N HIS A 381 20.06 -29.91 10.52
CA HIS A 381 20.24 -28.48 10.28
C HIS A 381 18.93 -27.73 10.53
N LEU A 382 18.97 -26.73 11.40
CA LEU A 382 17.85 -25.85 11.69
C LEU A 382 18.00 -24.54 10.91
N ALA A 383 17.09 -24.29 9.99
CA ALA A 383 17.03 -23.04 9.23
C ALA A 383 16.05 -22.04 9.84
N VAL A 384 16.43 -20.76 9.86
CA VAL A 384 15.60 -19.64 10.33
C VAL A 384 15.69 -18.49 9.34
N ASN A 385 14.55 -17.94 8.94
CA ASN A 385 14.48 -16.74 8.11
C ASN A 385 15.04 -15.51 8.83
N LEU A 386 15.87 -14.73 8.13
CA LEU A 386 16.53 -13.55 8.67
C LEU A 386 16.24 -12.32 7.80
N SER A 387 15.60 -11.30 8.38
CA SER A 387 15.32 -10.04 7.69
C SER A 387 16.58 -9.18 7.54
N PHE A 388 16.63 -8.37 6.48
CA PHE A 388 17.70 -7.39 6.24
C PHE A 388 17.90 -6.42 7.41
N GLN A 389 16.83 -5.99 8.08
CA GLN A 389 16.94 -5.06 9.21
C GLN A 389 17.69 -5.68 10.40
N GLN A 390 17.60 -7.00 10.57
CA GLN A 390 18.31 -7.72 11.63
C GLN A 390 19.81 -7.82 11.37
N PHE A 391 20.25 -7.81 10.10
CA PHE A 391 21.67 -7.76 9.76
C PHE A 391 22.34 -6.44 10.13
N GLN A 392 21.56 -5.36 10.17
CA GLN A 392 22.05 -4.05 10.59
C GLN A 392 22.16 -3.92 12.11
N ASP A 393 21.62 -4.89 12.86
CA ASP A 393 21.75 -4.90 14.30
C ASP A 393 23.15 -5.40 14.70
N GLY A 394 23.97 -4.48 15.23
CA GLY A 394 25.32 -4.77 15.69
C GLY A 394 25.40 -5.76 16.86
N GLN A 395 24.27 -6.17 17.47
CA GLN A 395 24.23 -7.15 18.54
C GLN A 395 24.02 -8.61 18.09
N LEU A 396 23.77 -8.86 16.80
CA LEU A 396 23.39 -10.18 16.29
C LEU A 396 24.47 -11.24 16.58
N LEU A 397 25.71 -10.95 16.19
CA LEU A 397 26.85 -11.85 16.36
C LEU A 397 27.11 -12.17 17.84
N SER A 398 27.21 -11.15 18.70
CA SER A 398 27.46 -11.33 20.12
C SER A 398 26.34 -12.11 20.82
N THR A 399 25.09 -11.91 20.38
CA THR A 399 23.93 -12.62 20.93
C THR A 399 23.96 -14.09 20.53
N LEU A 400 24.22 -14.40 19.27
CA LEU A 400 24.33 -15.80 18.80
C LEU A 400 25.47 -16.55 19.49
N GLN A 401 26.65 -15.93 19.60
CA GLN A 401 27.77 -16.52 20.33
C GLN A 401 27.41 -16.91 21.76
N ARG A 402 26.66 -16.04 22.45
CA ARG A 402 26.15 -16.32 23.80
C ARG A 402 25.12 -17.45 23.78
N LEU A 403 24.14 -17.41 22.89
CA LEU A 403 23.09 -18.44 22.80
C LEU A 403 23.64 -19.84 22.49
N PHE A 404 24.60 -19.96 21.57
CA PHE A 404 25.24 -21.25 21.27
C PHE A 404 26.02 -21.77 22.48
N ARG A 405 26.79 -20.89 23.14
CA ARG A 405 27.56 -21.24 24.35
C ARG A 405 26.68 -21.69 25.50
N ASP A 406 25.64 -20.92 25.81
CA ASP A 406 24.72 -21.20 26.93
C ASP A 406 23.96 -22.52 26.73
N ARG A 407 23.77 -22.94 25.47
CA ARG A 407 23.03 -24.16 25.10
C ARG A 407 23.91 -25.36 24.77
N GLY A 408 25.23 -25.17 24.66
CA GLY A 408 26.15 -26.21 24.22
C GLY A 408 25.87 -26.72 22.80
N LEU A 409 25.34 -25.87 21.92
CA LEU A 409 25.05 -26.22 20.53
C LEU A 409 26.21 -25.83 19.62
N GLN A 410 26.49 -26.65 18.62
CA GLN A 410 27.50 -26.38 17.60
C GLN A 410 26.91 -25.41 16.56
N PRO A 411 27.53 -24.26 16.25
CA PRO A 411 26.97 -23.31 15.29
C PRO A 411 26.66 -23.89 13.90
N GLY A 412 27.40 -24.92 13.47
CA GLY A 412 27.19 -25.61 12.19
C GLY A 412 25.86 -26.36 12.01
N CYS A 413 25.08 -26.52 13.08
CA CYS A 413 23.71 -27.04 12.97
C CYS A 413 22.67 -25.94 12.70
N PHE A 414 23.07 -24.67 12.62
CA PHE A 414 22.18 -23.54 12.45
C PHE A 414 22.44 -22.83 11.12
N GLU A 415 21.36 -22.48 10.43
CA GLU A 415 21.36 -21.89 9.10
C GLU A 415 20.43 -20.68 9.07
N PHE A 416 20.89 -19.59 8.46
CA PHE A 416 20.05 -18.44 8.17
C PHE A 416 19.59 -18.45 6.71
N GLU A 417 18.28 -18.31 6.53
CA GLU A 417 17.64 -18.14 5.22
C GLU A 417 17.47 -16.65 4.91
N LEU A 418 17.84 -16.29 3.71
CA LEU A 418 18.00 -14.91 3.24
C LEU A 418 17.35 -14.75 1.88
N THR A 419 16.43 -13.82 1.72
CA THR A 419 15.91 -13.51 0.39
C THR A 419 16.95 -12.85 -0.49
N GLU A 420 16.86 -13.08 -1.79
CA GLU A 420 17.72 -12.46 -2.80
C GLU A 420 17.78 -10.94 -2.67
N THR A 421 16.63 -10.30 -2.46
CA THR A 421 16.52 -8.84 -2.29
C THR A 421 17.16 -8.34 -1.00
N ALA A 422 17.13 -9.10 0.09
CA ALA A 422 17.81 -8.73 1.33
C ALA A 422 19.33 -8.65 1.13
N VAL A 423 19.90 -9.63 0.41
CA VAL A 423 21.34 -9.68 0.17
C VAL A 423 21.80 -8.64 -0.86
N MET A 424 20.98 -8.34 -1.87
CA MET A 424 21.33 -7.39 -2.93
C MET A 424 21.36 -5.92 -2.51
N ARG A 425 20.83 -5.55 -1.34
CA ARG A 425 20.84 -4.15 -0.83
C ARG A 425 22.23 -3.62 -0.41
N ARG A 426 23.31 -4.40 -0.64
CA ARG A 426 24.75 -4.05 -0.54
C ARG A 426 25.08 -2.93 0.45
N SER A 427 25.13 -3.28 1.74
CA SER A 427 26.03 -2.60 2.66
C SER A 427 27.25 -3.48 2.87
N SER A 428 28.46 -2.91 2.83
CA SER A 428 29.70 -3.61 3.24
C SER A 428 29.57 -4.24 4.63
N HIS A 429 28.70 -3.67 5.45
CA HIS A 429 28.33 -4.17 6.76
C HIS A 429 27.67 -5.56 6.72
N VAL A 430 26.66 -5.81 5.86
CA VAL A 430 25.98 -7.11 5.78
C VAL A 430 26.96 -8.22 5.45
N LEU A 431 27.81 -8.01 4.44
CA LEU A 431 28.81 -9.01 4.05
C LEU A 431 29.79 -9.30 5.19
N SER A 432 30.30 -8.26 5.87
CA SER A 432 31.19 -8.44 7.03
C SER A 432 30.53 -9.20 8.18
N THR A 433 29.23 -8.99 8.41
CA THR A 433 28.46 -9.72 9.43
C THR A 433 28.25 -11.18 9.02
N MET A 434 27.97 -11.45 7.74
CA MET A 434 27.87 -12.82 7.22
C MET A 434 29.20 -13.57 7.37
N GLU A 435 30.32 -12.95 6.97
CA GLU A 435 31.66 -13.52 7.13
C GLU A 435 31.97 -13.85 8.60
N ALA A 436 31.71 -12.91 9.52
CA ALA A 436 31.94 -13.14 10.95
C ALA A 436 31.04 -14.24 11.55
N LEU A 437 29.80 -14.39 11.05
CA LEU A 437 28.91 -15.47 11.45
C LEU A 437 29.32 -16.81 10.84
N GLN A 438 29.85 -16.81 9.62
CA GLN A 438 30.41 -18.00 8.98
C GLN A 438 31.67 -18.48 9.72
N GLU A 439 32.53 -17.56 10.18
CA GLU A 439 33.68 -17.89 11.04
C GLU A 439 33.25 -18.52 12.38
N LEU A 440 32.10 -18.12 12.92
CA LEU A 440 31.49 -18.77 14.07
C LEU A 440 30.99 -20.19 13.73
N GLY A 441 30.75 -20.48 12.45
CA GLY A 441 30.28 -21.77 11.92
C GLY A 441 28.81 -21.77 11.52
N VAL A 442 28.13 -20.62 11.53
CA VAL A 442 26.74 -20.50 11.05
C VAL A 442 26.70 -20.61 9.53
N ARG A 443 25.68 -21.29 9.00
CA ARG A 443 25.46 -21.44 7.55
C ARG A 443 24.48 -20.40 7.03
N PHE A 444 24.56 -20.14 5.73
CA PHE A 444 23.63 -19.27 5.02
C PHE A 444 23.06 -19.97 3.80
N SER A 445 21.77 -19.82 3.60
CA SER A 445 21.07 -20.25 2.39
C SER A 445 20.38 -19.06 1.73
N LEU A 446 20.40 -19.06 0.41
CA LEU A 446 19.69 -18.07 -0.39
C LEU A 446 18.28 -18.59 -0.70
N ASP A 447 17.27 -17.81 -0.32
CA ASP A 447 15.86 -18.12 -0.49
C ASP A 447 15.24 -17.35 -1.67
N ASP A 448 14.10 -17.85 -2.15
CA ASP A 448 13.33 -17.31 -3.29
C ASP A 448 14.15 -17.13 -4.58
N PHE A 449 15.13 -18.01 -4.84
CA PHE A 449 16.01 -17.86 -5.99
C PHE A 449 15.24 -17.86 -7.31
N GLY A 450 15.46 -16.83 -8.13
CA GLY A 450 14.84 -16.68 -9.45
C GLY A 450 13.74 -15.63 -9.55
N THR A 451 13.35 -15.05 -8.43
CA THR A 451 12.34 -13.99 -8.36
C THR A 451 12.95 -12.58 -8.47
N GLY A 452 14.27 -12.44 -8.31
CA GLY A 452 15.00 -11.17 -8.37
C GLY A 452 16.00 -11.03 -9.54
N PHE A 453 16.68 -9.88 -9.58
CA PHE A 453 17.72 -9.53 -10.56
C PHE A 453 19.14 -9.79 -10.02
N SER A 454 19.47 -11.03 -9.70
CA SER A 454 20.85 -11.37 -9.31
C SER A 454 21.79 -11.26 -10.49
N SER A 455 22.82 -10.43 -10.34
CA SER A 455 24.00 -10.51 -11.20
C SER A 455 24.84 -11.70 -10.73
N PHE A 456 25.05 -12.69 -11.60
CA PHE A 456 25.79 -13.93 -11.32
C PHE A 456 27.14 -13.73 -10.61
N GLN A 457 27.82 -12.63 -10.92
CA GLN A 457 29.07 -12.26 -10.26
C GLN A 457 28.92 -12.10 -8.75
N HIS A 458 27.75 -11.68 -8.25
CA HIS A 458 27.50 -11.45 -6.84
C HIS A 458 27.18 -12.74 -6.09
N LEU A 459 26.47 -13.68 -6.71
CA LEU A 459 26.20 -15.00 -6.12
C LEU A 459 27.49 -15.74 -5.81
N ALA A 460 28.46 -15.70 -6.73
CA ALA A 460 29.76 -16.36 -6.58
C ALA A 460 30.62 -15.82 -5.43
N THR A 461 30.34 -14.60 -4.93
CA THR A 461 31.13 -13.96 -3.85
C THR A 461 30.46 -14.05 -2.48
N LEU A 462 29.22 -14.53 -2.40
CA LEU A 462 28.49 -14.60 -1.15
C LEU A 462 28.87 -15.85 -0.36
N PRO A 463 29.00 -15.76 0.98
CA PRO A 463 29.30 -16.91 1.84
C PRO A 463 28.06 -17.78 2.08
N ILE A 464 27.41 -18.21 1.00
CA ILE A 464 26.24 -19.11 1.04
C ILE A 464 26.69 -20.55 0.85
N SER A 465 25.97 -21.47 1.49
CA SER A 465 26.22 -22.91 1.43
C SER A 465 25.12 -23.70 0.74
N LEU A 466 24.02 -23.05 0.37
CA LEU A 466 22.84 -23.69 -0.18
C LEU A 466 21.96 -22.67 -0.91
N LEU A 467 21.26 -23.12 -1.94
CA LEU A 467 20.31 -22.33 -2.72
C LEU A 467 18.93 -22.99 -2.70
N LYS A 468 17.89 -22.21 -2.41
CA LYS A 468 16.48 -22.66 -2.38
C LYS A 468 15.75 -22.08 -3.59
N LEU A 469 15.15 -22.96 -4.40
CA LEU A 469 14.35 -22.58 -5.56
C LEU A 469 12.94 -22.18 -5.11
N ASP A 470 12.48 -21.02 -5.57
CA ASP A 470 11.14 -20.53 -5.26
C ASP A 470 10.04 -21.54 -5.67
N LYS A 471 9.07 -21.73 -4.78
CA LYS A 471 7.93 -22.63 -4.96
C LYS A 471 7.14 -22.36 -6.24
N GLY A 472 7.07 -21.11 -6.70
CA GLY A 472 6.32 -20.72 -7.88
C GLY A 472 6.83 -21.39 -9.16
N PHE A 473 8.15 -21.50 -9.32
CA PHE A 473 8.74 -22.22 -10.46
C PHE A 473 8.51 -23.73 -10.36
N VAL A 474 8.65 -24.30 -9.16
CA VAL A 474 8.44 -25.73 -8.90
C VAL A 474 6.98 -26.14 -9.12
N GLN A 475 6.02 -25.29 -8.76
CA GLN A 475 4.60 -25.54 -8.99
C GLN A 475 4.27 -25.53 -10.49
N ARG A 476 4.83 -24.60 -11.27
CA ARG A 476 4.50 -24.42 -12.69
C ARG A 476 5.26 -25.33 -13.66
N MET A 477 6.34 -25.99 -13.25
CA MET A 477 7.20 -26.78 -14.16
C MET A 477 6.52 -28.01 -14.78
N THR A 478 5.46 -28.54 -14.18
CA THR A 478 4.68 -29.66 -14.74
C THR A 478 3.84 -29.21 -15.92
N GLU A 479 3.29 -28.00 -15.86
CA GLU A 479 2.36 -27.45 -16.87
C GLU A 479 3.05 -26.62 -17.95
N HIS A 480 4.12 -25.90 -17.58
CA HIS A 480 4.81 -24.96 -18.46
C HIS A 480 6.22 -25.43 -18.84
N ALA A 481 6.44 -25.71 -20.12
CA ALA A 481 7.73 -26.16 -20.64
C ALA A 481 8.86 -25.11 -20.47
N ALA A 482 8.52 -23.82 -20.42
CA ALA A 482 9.48 -22.74 -20.15
C ALA A 482 9.99 -22.80 -18.70
N ASP A 483 9.09 -22.86 -17.73
CA ASP A 483 9.43 -22.98 -16.31
C ASP A 483 10.20 -24.28 -16.03
N ARG A 484 9.84 -25.37 -16.71
CA ARG A 484 10.61 -26.63 -16.64
C ARG A 484 12.07 -26.48 -17.09
N ARG A 485 12.31 -25.76 -18.19
CA ARG A 485 13.68 -25.48 -18.66
C ARG A 485 14.42 -24.55 -17.71
N LEU A 486 13.71 -23.58 -17.13
CA LEU A 486 14.26 -22.63 -16.18
C LEU A 486 14.70 -23.33 -14.90
N VAL A 487 13.85 -24.15 -14.27
CA VAL A 487 14.20 -24.96 -13.08
C VAL A 487 15.44 -25.81 -13.35
N ARG A 488 15.51 -26.49 -14.50
CA ARG A 488 16.70 -27.27 -14.88
C ARG A 488 17.96 -26.41 -15.02
N ALA A 489 17.84 -25.24 -15.64
CA ALA A 489 18.97 -24.32 -15.82
C ALA A 489 19.46 -23.79 -14.46
N MET A 490 18.55 -23.50 -13.52
CA MET A 490 18.89 -23.04 -12.18
C MET A 490 19.60 -24.10 -11.35
N ILE A 491 19.14 -25.35 -11.42
CA ILE A 491 19.81 -26.48 -10.73
C ILE A 491 21.24 -26.62 -11.25
N ASN A 492 21.41 -26.68 -12.58
CA ASN A 492 22.73 -26.77 -13.18
C ASN A 492 23.65 -25.60 -12.78
N LEU A 493 23.12 -24.38 -12.79
CA LEU A 493 23.87 -23.19 -12.39
C LEU A 493 24.34 -23.26 -10.94
N ALA A 494 23.48 -23.69 -10.03
CA ALA A 494 23.85 -23.83 -8.62
C ALA A 494 24.96 -24.87 -8.45
N HIS A 495 24.89 -25.99 -9.17
CA HIS A 495 25.95 -27.00 -9.19
C HIS A 495 27.25 -26.49 -9.79
N ASP A 496 27.20 -25.66 -10.84
CA ASP A 496 28.38 -25.00 -11.41
C ASP A 496 29.05 -24.04 -10.40
N LEU A 497 28.30 -23.57 -9.40
CA LEU A 497 28.79 -22.78 -8.26
C LEU A 497 29.13 -23.64 -7.03
N GLU A 498 29.09 -24.97 -7.16
CA GLU A 498 29.30 -25.94 -6.07
C GLU A 498 28.29 -25.79 -4.91
N LEU A 499 27.09 -25.27 -5.20
CA LEU A 499 26.02 -25.07 -4.22
C LEU A 499 24.94 -26.16 -4.34
N PRO A 500 24.59 -26.86 -3.26
CA PRO A 500 23.46 -27.78 -3.24
C PRO A 500 22.13 -27.02 -3.36
N VAL A 501 21.15 -27.66 -3.98
CA VAL A 501 19.85 -27.07 -4.28
C VAL A 501 18.71 -27.71 -3.48
N VAL A 502 17.89 -26.88 -2.85
CA VAL A 502 16.59 -27.26 -2.27
C VAL A 502 15.49 -26.81 -3.22
N ALA A 503 14.63 -27.73 -3.64
CA ALA A 503 13.40 -27.38 -4.34
C ALA A 503 12.24 -27.26 -3.34
N GLU A 504 11.64 -26.08 -3.28
CA GLU A 504 10.51 -25.79 -2.39
C GLU A 504 9.15 -26.02 -3.02
N GLY A 505 8.12 -26.21 -2.20
CA GLY A 505 6.75 -26.33 -2.68
C GLY A 505 6.46 -27.63 -3.45
N VAL A 506 7.19 -28.71 -3.18
CA VAL A 506 6.90 -30.02 -3.80
C VAL A 506 5.64 -30.62 -3.19
N GLU A 507 4.65 -30.91 -4.02
CA GLU A 507 3.32 -31.36 -3.63
C GLU A 507 2.93 -32.70 -4.25
N ASN A 508 3.53 -33.10 -5.37
CA ASN A 508 3.13 -34.33 -6.08
C ASN A 508 4.31 -35.17 -6.62
N ALA A 509 3.99 -36.40 -7.01
CA ALA A 509 4.96 -37.38 -7.50
C ALA A 509 5.59 -37.00 -8.85
N GLU A 510 4.87 -36.26 -9.70
CA GLU A 510 5.39 -35.81 -10.99
C GLU A 510 6.50 -34.77 -10.81
N GLN A 511 6.27 -33.80 -9.90
CA GLN A 511 7.27 -32.80 -9.53
C GLN A 511 8.53 -33.47 -8.95
N LEU A 512 8.35 -34.44 -8.04
CA LEU A 512 9.44 -35.22 -7.49
C LEU A 512 10.26 -35.94 -8.58
N ALA A 513 9.59 -36.55 -9.56
CA ALA A 513 10.27 -37.27 -10.64
C ALA A 513 11.10 -36.33 -11.52
N LEU A 514 10.57 -35.15 -11.85
CA LEU A 514 11.28 -34.13 -12.62
C LEU A 514 12.49 -33.59 -11.85
N LEU A 515 12.33 -33.26 -10.56
CA LEU A 515 13.43 -32.73 -9.74
C LEU A 515 14.57 -33.75 -9.57
N ARG A 516 14.24 -35.04 -9.42
CA ARG A 516 15.23 -36.13 -9.48
C ARG A 516 15.94 -36.20 -10.81
N GLN A 517 15.20 -36.06 -11.92
CA GLN A 517 15.78 -36.07 -13.26
C GLN A 517 16.72 -34.88 -13.49
N PHE A 518 16.40 -33.72 -12.91
CA PHE A 518 17.23 -32.52 -13.03
C PHE A 518 18.42 -32.50 -12.06
N GLY A 519 18.46 -33.42 -11.10
CA GLY A 519 19.57 -33.56 -10.15
C GLY A 519 19.43 -32.72 -8.88
N ALA A 520 18.23 -32.27 -8.50
CA ALA A 520 18.06 -31.56 -7.24
C ALA A 520 18.58 -32.38 -6.04
N ASP A 521 19.18 -31.72 -5.06
CA ASP A 521 19.82 -32.37 -3.91
C ASP A 521 18.84 -32.61 -2.76
N GLN A 522 17.94 -31.65 -2.54
CA GLN A 522 17.03 -31.63 -1.41
C GLN A 522 15.63 -31.17 -1.82
N LEU A 523 14.65 -31.57 -1.02
CA LEU A 523 13.24 -31.25 -1.22
C LEU A 523 12.61 -30.72 0.05
N GLN A 524 11.69 -29.78 -0.14
CA GLN A 524 10.80 -29.27 0.88
C GLN A 524 9.41 -29.06 0.29
N GLY A 525 8.37 -29.42 1.04
CA GLY A 525 6.99 -29.23 0.59
C GLY A 525 6.01 -30.22 1.20
N TYR A 526 4.74 -30.06 0.85
CA TYR A 526 3.62 -30.84 1.42
C TYR A 526 3.65 -32.31 1.01
N TRP A 527 4.37 -32.66 -0.05
CA TRP A 527 4.66 -34.05 -0.39
C TRP A 527 5.36 -34.80 0.76
N ILE A 528 6.22 -34.12 1.52
CA ILE A 528 6.91 -34.69 2.68
C ILE A 528 6.03 -34.50 3.92
N CYS A 529 5.78 -33.25 4.27
CA CYS A 529 5.03 -32.85 5.46
C CYS A 529 4.70 -31.35 5.38
N ALA A 530 3.50 -30.98 5.83
CA ALA A 530 3.18 -29.58 6.11
C ALA A 530 3.97 -29.08 7.34
N PRO A 531 4.17 -27.76 7.51
CA PRO A 531 4.70 -27.20 8.75
C PRO A 531 3.90 -27.66 9.97
N GLN A 532 4.57 -28.20 10.99
CA GLN A 532 3.93 -28.79 12.15
C GLN A 532 4.57 -28.35 13.48
N PRO A 533 3.82 -28.35 14.59
CA PRO A 533 4.39 -28.11 15.92
C PRO A 533 5.51 -29.10 16.28
N LEU A 534 6.43 -28.69 17.16
CA LEU A 534 7.60 -29.48 17.57
C LEU A 534 7.28 -30.94 17.99
N THR A 535 6.19 -31.14 18.73
CA THR A 535 5.77 -32.47 19.20
C THR A 535 5.37 -33.39 18.06
N GLU A 536 4.68 -32.85 17.06
CA GLU A 536 4.27 -33.58 15.86
C GLU A 536 5.46 -33.86 14.96
N LEU A 537 6.36 -32.89 14.79
CA LEU A 537 7.64 -33.08 14.09
C LEU A 537 8.44 -34.23 14.70
N SER A 538 8.63 -34.26 16.03
CA SER A 538 9.39 -35.34 16.68
C SER A 538 8.76 -36.72 16.43
N ALA A 539 7.43 -36.81 16.44
CA ALA A 539 6.74 -38.05 16.11
C ALA A 539 6.89 -38.43 14.62
N PHE A 540 6.86 -37.45 13.72
CA PHE A 540 7.14 -37.64 12.29
C PHE A 540 8.56 -38.17 12.07
N LEU A 541 9.58 -37.52 12.64
CA LEU A 541 10.99 -37.90 12.50
C LEU A 541 11.25 -39.33 13.01
N ARG A 542 10.66 -39.71 14.15
CA ARG A 542 10.76 -41.08 14.68
C ARG A 542 10.14 -42.12 13.73
N ARG A 543 8.92 -41.88 13.25
CA ARG A 543 8.24 -42.78 12.30
C ARG A 543 9.04 -42.92 11.00
N HIS A 544 9.55 -41.81 10.49
CA HIS A 544 10.33 -41.77 9.25
C HIS A 544 11.68 -42.50 9.38
N ALA A 545 12.36 -42.38 10.52
CA ALA A 545 13.58 -43.15 10.78
C ALA A 545 13.30 -44.67 10.81
N LEU A 546 12.21 -45.09 11.47
CA LEU A 546 11.80 -46.49 11.54
C LEU A 546 11.43 -47.06 10.17
N SER A 547 10.63 -46.34 9.37
CA SER A 547 10.24 -46.81 8.03
C SER A 547 11.45 -47.00 7.12
N ARG A 548 12.47 -46.13 7.21
CA ARG A 548 13.73 -46.29 6.46
C ARG A 548 14.54 -47.49 6.92
N SER A 549 14.66 -47.74 8.23
CA SER A 549 15.37 -48.93 8.72
C SER A 549 14.75 -50.24 8.22
N LEU A 550 13.41 -50.28 8.07
CA LEU A 550 12.69 -51.45 7.56
C LEU A 550 12.86 -51.62 6.04
N HIS A 551 12.97 -50.52 5.28
CA HIS A 551 13.22 -50.57 3.84
C HIS A 551 14.67 -50.85 3.49
N ALA A 552 15.63 -50.45 4.33
CA ALA A 552 17.06 -50.74 4.13
C ALA A 552 17.47 -52.18 4.52
N GLN A 553 16.59 -52.91 5.24
CA GLN A 553 16.77 -54.33 5.59
C GLN A 553 16.13 -55.30 4.59
N ARG A 554 15.47 -54.79 3.55
CA ARG A 554 14.94 -55.55 2.41
C ARG A 554 15.78 -55.24 1.17
#